data_AF-A0A927Q4R6-F1
#
_entry.id   AF-A0A927Q4R6-F1
#
_cell.length_a   1.000
_cell.length_b   1.000
_cell.length_c   1.000
_cell.angle_alpha   90.00
_cell.angle_beta   90.00
_cell.angle_gamma   90.00
#
_symmetry.space_group_name_H-M   'P 1'
#
loop_
_entity.id
_entity.type
_entity.pdbx_description
1 polymer ?
#
loop_
_entity_poly.entity_id
_entity_poly.type
_entity_poly.pdbx_seq_one_letter_code
_entity_poly.pdbx_strand_id
1 'polypeptide(L)' 'MPLGDLAGDALGGVFRFIGRLLAELVLELLVKGAGRTMLRILRPRSEPGDTAATLAGLLFWAVLVALAVLIYRATMP' A
#
# COMPACT_ATOMS: atom_id res chain seq x y z
N MET A 1 -41.06 -0.47 -5.95
CA MET A 1 -39.97 -0.33 -4.97
C MET A 1 -39.59 1.14 -4.90
N PRO A 2 -39.37 1.70 -3.70
CA PRO A 2 -39.04 3.11 -3.54
C PRO A 2 -37.73 3.42 -4.27
N LEU A 3 -37.69 4.51 -5.04
CA LEU A 3 -36.48 4.93 -5.76
C LEU A 3 -35.28 5.17 -4.82
N GLY A 4 -35.52 5.43 -3.53
CA GLY A 4 -34.50 5.59 -2.50
C GLY A 4 -33.69 4.33 -2.19
N ASP A 5 -34.32 3.15 -2.22
CA ASP A 5 -33.63 1.89 -1.91
C ASP A 5 -32.67 1.51 -3.05
N LEU A 6 -33.08 1.74 -4.30
CA LEU A 6 -32.25 1.49 -5.48
C LEU A 6 -31.03 2.42 -5.54
N ALA A 7 -31.20 3.69 -5.13
CA ALA A 7 -30.11 4.65 -5.04
C ALA A 7 -29.11 4.29 -3.93
N GLY A 8 -29.59 3.81 -2.78
CA GLY A 8 -28.76 3.36 -1.67
C GLY A 8 -27.84 2.20 -2.04
N ASP A 9 -28.39 1.15 -2.67
CA ASP A 9 -27.61 -0.02 -3.10
C ASP A 9 -26.58 0.33 -4.19
N ALA A 10 -26.97 1.16 -5.17
CA ALA A 10 -26.06 1.60 -6.23
C ALA A 10 -24.91 2.45 -5.66
N LEU A 11 -25.19 3.38 -4.74
CA LEU A 11 -24.17 4.19 -4.09
C LEU A 11 -23.24 3.35 -3.23
N GLY A 12 -23.76 2.38 -2.47
CA GLY A 12 -22.95 1.45 -1.69
C GLY A 12 -21.95 0.67 -2.56
N GLY A 13 -22.40 0.20 -3.73
CA GLY A 13 -21.54 -0.45 -4.71
C GLY A 13 -20.42 0.47 -5.24
N VAL A 14 -20.76 1.72 -5.58
CA VAL A 14 -19.80 2.72 -6.07
C VAL A 14 -18.76 3.06 -5.00
N PHE A 15 -19.18 3.31 -3.75
CA PHE A 15 -18.24 3.58 -2.66
C PHE A 15 -17.30 2.41 -2.38
N ARG A 16 -17.80 1.17 -2.43
CA ARG A 16 -16.97 -0.02 -2.29
C ARG A 16 -15.95 -0.14 -3.42
N PHE A 17 -16.35 0.17 -4.65
CA PHE A 17 -15.46 0.18 -5.80
C PHE A 17 -14.37 1.26 -5.68
N ILE A 18 -14.76 2.49 -5.35
CA ILE A 18 -13.82 3.61 -5.16
C ILE A 18 -12.85 3.30 -4.02
N GLY A 19 -13.35 2.82 -2.88
CA GLY A 19 -12.51 2.46 -1.74
C GLY A 19 -11.48 1.39 -2.09
N ARG A 20 -11.87 0.37 -2.85
CA ARG A 20 -10.94 -0.66 -3.34
C ARG A 20 -9.89 -0.09 -4.29
N LEU A 21 -10.30 0.75 -5.24
CA LEU A 21 -9.40 1.39 -6.20
C LEU A 21 -8.38 2.29 -5.51
N LEU A 22 -8.83 3.08 -4.53
CA LEU A 22 -7.94 3.92 -3.72
C LEU A 22 -6.97 3.08 -2.89
N ALA A 23 -7.44 1.99 -2.28
CA ALA A 23 -6.58 1.09 -1.52
C ALA A 23 -5.52 0.43 -2.42
N GLU A 24 -5.90 -0.07 -3.60
CA GLU A 24 -4.96 -0.63 -4.58
C GLU A 24 -3.93 0.42 -5.02
N LEU A 25 -4.36 1.65 -5.32
CA LEU A 25 -3.47 2.75 -5.71
C LEU A 25 -2.50 3.14 -4.58
N VAL A 26 -3.00 3.24 -3.34
CA VAL A 26 -2.20 3.57 -2.17
C VAL A 26 -1.17 2.47 -1.89
N LEU A 27 -1.58 1.20 -1.98
CA LEU A 27 -0.67 0.06 -1.82
C LEU A 27 0.38 0.02 -2.93
N GLU A 28 0.00 0.25 -4.18
CA GLU A 28 0.95 0.31 -5.29
C GLU A 28 1.96 1.44 -5.11
N LEU A 29 1.50 2.64 -4.73
CA LEU A 29 2.36 3.78 -4.49
C LEU A 29 3.27 3.56 -3.27
N LEU A 30 2.75 3.01 -2.17
CA LEU A 30 3.52 2.73 -0.96
C LEU A 30 4.53 1.60 -1.15
N VAL A 31 4.19 0.56 -1.91
CA VAL A 31 5.08 -0.59 -2.10
C VAL A 31 6.01 -0.34 -3.27
N LYS A 32 5.50 -0.17 -4.50
CA LYS A 32 6.35 0.02 -5.68
C LYS A 32 7.04 1.38 -5.66
N GLY A 33 6.35 2.43 -5.22
CA GLY A 33 6.96 3.77 -5.12
C GLY A 33 8.07 3.83 -4.10
N ALA A 34 7.87 3.28 -2.89
CA ALA A 34 8.94 3.20 -1.89
C ALA A 34 10.10 2.31 -2.38
N GLY A 35 9.80 1.16 -2.96
CA GLY A 35 10.82 0.26 -3.49
C GLY A 35 11.63 0.85 -4.63
N ARG A 36 11.01 1.55 -5.59
CA ARG A 36 11.73 2.29 -6.64
C ARG A 36 12.60 3.38 -6.05
N THR A 37 12.10 4.14 -5.08
CA THR A 37 12.86 5.22 -4.43
C THR A 37 14.08 4.66 -3.69
N MET A 38 13.87 3.59 -2.92
CA MET A 38 14.93 2.88 -2.19
C MET A 38 16.00 2.33 -3.14
N LEU A 39 15.61 1.64 -4.20
CA LEU A 39 16.54 1.09 -5.18
C LEU A 39 17.25 2.18 -5.98
N ARG A 40 16.60 3.31 -6.25
CA ARG A 40 17.22 4.46 -6.92
C ARG A 40 18.27 5.13 -6.05
N ILE A 41 18.09 5.12 -4.73
CA ILE A 41 19.11 5.61 -3.76
C ILE A 41 20.27 4.62 -3.67
N LEU A 42 20.00 3.31 -3.57
CA LEU A 42 21.04 2.27 -3.41
C LEU A 42 21.79 1.94 -4.70
N ARG A 43 21.12 1.99 -5.85
CA ARG A 43 21.66 1.74 -7.19
C ARG A 43 21.23 2.86 -8.16
N PRO A 44 21.80 4.06 -8.04
CA PRO A 44 21.43 5.20 -8.90
C PRO A 44 21.75 4.98 -10.39
N ARG A 45 22.66 4.05 -10.73
CA ARG A 45 23.06 3.73 -12.11
C ARG A 45 22.22 2.61 -12.78
N SER A 46 21.23 2.05 -12.10
CA SER A 46 20.41 0.98 -12.66
C SER A 46 18.94 1.32 -12.49
N GLU A 47 18.18 1.34 -13.59
CA GLU A 47 16.73 1.44 -13.50
C GLU A 47 16.17 0.19 -12.81
N PRO A 48 15.45 0.34 -11.69
CA PRO A 48 14.89 -0.81 -10.99
C PRO A 48 13.79 -1.45 -11.84
N GLY A 49 13.95 -2.73 -12.17
CA GLY A 49 12.88 -3.52 -12.76
C GLY A 49 11.66 -3.58 -11.84
N ASP A 50 10.46 -3.73 -12.41
CA ASP A 50 9.21 -3.62 -11.66
C ASP A 50 9.08 -4.65 -10.53
N THR A 51 9.55 -5.88 -10.79
CA THR A 51 9.65 -6.95 -9.78
C THR A 51 10.62 -6.58 -8.65
N ALA A 52 11.78 -6.01 -8.99
CA ALA A 52 12.78 -5.61 -8.00
C ALA A 52 12.24 -4.48 -7.11
N ALA A 53 11.57 -3.49 -7.69
CA ALA A 53 10.91 -2.43 -6.94
C ALA A 53 9.83 -2.97 -6.00
N THR A 54 8.98 -3.87 -6.49
CA THR A 54 7.93 -4.48 -5.66
C THR A 54 8.53 -5.25 -4.47
N LEU A 55 9.56 -6.07 -4.71
CA LEU A 55 10.26 -6.82 -3.65
C LEU A 55 10.95 -5.89 -2.65
N ALA A 56 11.66 -4.86 -3.12
CA ALA A 56 12.34 -3.92 -2.25
C ALA A 56 11.35 -3.13 -1.37
N GLY A 57 10.22 -2.71 -1.94
CA GLY A 57 9.15 -2.06 -1.19
C GLY A 57 8.54 -2.97 -0.13
N LEU A 58 8.28 -4.23 -0.48
CA LEU A 58 7.72 -5.21 0.45
C LEU A 58 8.68 -5.49 1.61
N LEU A 59 9.97 -5.66 1.32
CA LEU A 59 11.01 -5.84 2.33
C LEU A 59 11.14 -4.62 3.25
N PHE A 60 11.12 -3.41 2.68
CA PHE A 60 11.16 -2.17 3.45
C PHE A 60 10.01 -2.10 4.47
N TRP A 61 8.78 -2.38 4.03
CA TRP A 61 7.61 -2.39 4.91
C TRP A 61 7.64 -3.52 5.94
N ALA A 62 8.09 -4.73 5.56
CA ALA A 62 8.22 -5.84 6.48
C ALA A 62 9.20 -5.52 7.63
N VAL A 63 10.35 -4.92 7.31
CA VAL A 63 11.32 -4.46 8.31
C VAL A 63 10.74 -3.37 9.19
N LEU A 64 10.02 -2.40 8.61
CA LEU A 64 9.42 -1.30 9.36
C LEU A 64 8.34 -1.79 10.34
N VAL A 65 7.50 -2.73 9.93
CA VAL A 65 6.51 -3.37 10.81
C VAL A 65 7.19 -4.18 11.91
N ALA A 66 8.22 -4.97 11.57
CA ALA A 66 8.97 -5.74 12.55
C ALA A 66 9.61 -4.83 13.62
N LEU A 67 10.25 -3.73 13.19
CA LEU A 67 10.82 -2.73 14.10
C LEU A 67 9.74 -2.08 14.97
N ALA A 68 8.59 -1.70 14.40
CA ALA A 68 7.49 -1.14 15.16
C ALA A 68 6.98 -2.10 16.25
N VAL A 69 6.83 -3.39 15.93
CA VAL A 69 6.44 -4.42 16.90
C VAL A 69 7.49 -4.61 17.99
N LEU A 70 8.77 -4.65 17.62
CA LEU A 70 9.86 -4.77 18.61
C LEU A 70 9.89 -3.56 19.55
N ILE A 71 9.76 -2.34 19.03
CA ILE A 71 9.70 -1.11 19.82
C ILE A 71 8.46 -1.10 20.72
N TYR A 72 7.31 -1.50 20.20
CA TYR A 72 6.07 -1.59 20.97
C TYR A 72 6.23 -2.56 22.14
N ARG A 73 6.79 -3.75 21.91
CA ARG A 73 7.09 -4.73 22.96
C ARG A 73 8.13 -4.24 23.96
N ALA A 74 9.10 -3.45 23.52
CA ALA A 74 10.13 -2.89 24.39
C ALA A 74 9.62 -1.72 25.24
N THR A 75 8.63 -0.97 24.76
CA THR A 75 8.07 0.22 25.44
C THR A 75 6.81 -0.08 26.25
N MET A 76 6.02 -1.09 25.86
CA MET A 76 4.84 -1.57 26.57
C MET A 76 5.08 -3.03 26.98
N PRO A 77 5.66 -3.28 28.18
CA PRO A 77 5.90 -4.63 28.69
C PRO A 77 4.62 -5.38 29.07
#